data_AF-A0AAU3MEF7-F1
#
_entry.id   AF-A0AAU3MEF7-F1
#
_cell.length_a   1.000
_cell.length_b   1.000
_cell.length_c   1.000
_cell.angle_alpha   90.00
_cell.angle_beta   90.00
_cell.angle_gamma   90.00
#
_symmetry.space_group_name_H-M   'P 1'
#
loop_
_entity.id
_entity.type
_entity.pdbx_description
1 polymer ?
#
loop_
_entity_poly.entity_id
_entity_poly.type
_entity_poly.pdbx_seq_one_letter_code
_entity_poly.pdbx_strand_id
1 'polypeptide(L)'
;MSGRVKVPGFHVEIDARDVTPDVLSEPGLDGGETSISRYVQAHAAGDDRLVALPTFVKRGFRHRCVLVRADSPLRSFDQLACARIDLTGWPDSGNTWTRALIRAGGVDLSGIEWRVGPLAAGAVGTERLSNRPLPPNVSAMAEGESLARELAAGRLDAILTSFMPPEFFTPESRFRHLLDDHPAAERAYWAATGFVPGIHLVTLKRDVVEVHPELPAVLLAGLEASKRHWLGRRRLLADTPRPGCCTPSPSRPKSSARTGCRTTVTGRHALGSSGLRRRDRVGSVNGGQAGVPVGLITTHSASGGPGRHLPHALGRRPRRTRRKGSPPAHS
;
A
#
# COMPACT_ATOMS: atom_id res chain seq x y z
N MET A 1 7.68 -7.29 -8.47
CA MET A 1 7.60 -7.54 -9.93
C MET A 1 7.63 -9.05 -10.16
N SER A 2 7.04 -9.57 -11.24
CA SER A 2 6.94 -11.03 -11.45
C SER A 2 8.17 -11.68 -12.11
N GLY A 3 9.33 -11.02 -12.15
CA GLY A 3 10.55 -11.52 -12.82
C GLY A 3 10.49 -11.66 -14.35
N ARG A 4 9.38 -11.23 -14.98
CA ARG A 4 9.14 -11.41 -16.44
C ARG A 4 9.91 -10.44 -17.32
N VAL A 5 10.29 -9.28 -16.78
CA VAL A 5 11.15 -8.32 -17.47
C VAL A 5 12.56 -8.55 -16.95
N LYS A 6 13.47 -8.89 -17.87
CA LYS A 6 14.88 -9.06 -17.56
C LYS A 6 15.59 -7.71 -17.59
N VAL A 7 16.60 -7.58 -16.74
CA VAL A 7 17.47 -6.41 -16.66
C VAL A 7 18.79 -6.83 -17.32
N PRO A 8 19.17 -6.27 -18.49
CA PRO A 8 20.38 -6.68 -19.19
C PRO A 8 21.61 -6.63 -18.27
N GLY A 9 22.44 -7.68 -18.28
CA GLY A 9 23.66 -7.76 -17.45
C GLY A 9 23.43 -8.14 -15.98
N PHE A 10 22.20 -8.06 -15.47
CA PHE A 10 21.90 -8.25 -14.04
C PHE A 10 20.80 -9.28 -13.80
N HIS A 11 20.98 -10.11 -12.78
CA HIS A 11 19.95 -11.00 -12.25
C HIS A 11 19.30 -10.35 -11.03
N VAL A 12 18.14 -9.71 -11.23
CA VAL A 12 17.42 -9.05 -10.14
C VAL A 12 16.56 -10.03 -9.35
N GLU A 13 16.88 -10.18 -8.07
CA GLU A 13 16.10 -10.92 -7.08
C GLU A 13 15.24 -9.94 -6.27
N ILE A 14 14.01 -10.34 -5.97
CA ILE A 14 13.06 -9.50 -5.22
C ILE A 14 12.65 -10.25 -3.96
N ASP A 15 13.06 -9.72 -2.81
CA ASP A 15 12.57 -10.11 -1.50
C ASP A 15 11.33 -9.26 -1.17
N ALA A 16 10.19 -9.90 -0.96
CA ALA A 16 8.93 -9.23 -0.64
C ALA A 16 8.58 -9.45 0.82
N ARG A 17 8.49 -8.36 1.61
CA ARG A 17 8.20 -8.40 3.04
C ARG A 17 6.90 -7.67 3.40
N ASP A 18 6.41 -7.89 4.62
CA ASP A 18 5.19 -7.25 5.13
C ASP A 18 5.42 -5.80 5.58
N VAL A 19 6.63 -5.50 6.06
CA VAL A 19 7.04 -4.17 6.53
C VAL A 19 8.27 -3.74 5.76
N THR A 20 8.35 -2.45 5.42
CA THR A 20 9.50 -1.88 4.71
C THR A 20 10.65 -1.78 5.70
N PRO A 21 11.73 -2.58 5.57
CA PRO A 21 12.88 -2.43 6.44
C PRO A 21 13.71 -1.23 6.02
N ASP A 22 14.67 -0.87 6.87
CA ASP A 22 15.73 0.04 6.48
C ASP A 22 16.73 -0.70 5.56
N VAL A 23 16.81 -0.27 4.30
CA VAL A 23 17.69 -0.86 3.27
C VAL A 23 19.16 -0.87 3.72
N LEU A 24 19.61 0.14 4.46
CA LEU A 24 21.00 0.22 4.92
C LEU A 24 21.32 -0.81 6.01
N SER A 25 20.31 -1.26 6.74
CA SER A 25 20.44 -2.25 7.82
C SER A 25 20.40 -3.70 7.30
N GLU A 26 20.22 -3.91 5.99
CA GLU A 26 20.06 -5.24 5.38
C GLU A 26 21.33 -5.66 4.61
N PRO A 27 22.22 -6.50 5.18
CA PRO A 27 23.53 -6.77 4.60
C PRO A 27 23.49 -7.57 3.28
N GLY A 28 22.45 -8.39 3.06
CA GLY A 28 22.32 -9.23 1.86
C GLY A 28 21.56 -8.58 0.69
N LEU A 29 21.24 -7.29 0.79
CA LEU A 29 20.44 -6.58 -0.21
C LEU A 29 21.20 -5.39 -0.77
N ASP A 30 21.10 -5.18 -2.07
CA ASP A 30 21.80 -4.12 -2.80
C ASP A 30 20.97 -2.83 -2.89
N GLY A 31 19.67 -2.94 -2.61
CA GLY A 31 18.74 -1.84 -2.66
C GLY A 31 17.33 -2.26 -2.25
N GLY A 32 16.39 -1.34 -2.40
CA GLY A 32 15.00 -1.63 -2.11
C GLY A 32 14.08 -0.44 -2.03
N GLU A 33 12.87 -0.72 -1.59
CA GLU A 33 11.83 0.25 -1.33
C GLU A 33 12.17 1.14 -0.13
N THR A 34 12.21 2.46 -0.36
CA THR A 34 12.54 3.45 0.66
C THR A 34 11.50 4.57 0.67
N SER A 35 11.10 5.01 1.87
CA SER A 35 10.23 6.17 2.07
C SER A 35 10.89 7.45 1.55
N ILE A 36 10.25 8.18 0.61
CA ILE A 36 10.83 9.39 0.03
C ILE A 36 11.15 10.46 1.08
N SER A 37 10.27 10.64 2.08
CA SER A 37 10.50 11.60 3.16
C SER A 37 11.75 11.24 3.97
N ARG A 38 11.97 9.95 4.25
CA ARG A 38 13.18 9.50 4.97
C ARG A 38 14.43 9.67 4.10
N TYR A 39 14.35 9.32 2.82
CA TYR A 39 15.44 9.53 1.85
C TYR A 39 15.85 11.01 1.75
N VAL A 40 14.88 11.91 1.52
CA VAL A 40 15.15 13.36 1.41
C VAL A 40 15.71 13.91 2.71
N GLN A 41 15.19 13.47 3.86
CA GLN A 41 15.70 13.88 5.16
C GLN A 41 17.14 13.43 5.40
N ALA A 42 17.47 12.18 5.08
CA ALA A 42 18.82 11.62 5.20
C ALA A 42 19.78 12.38 4.28
N HIS A 43 19.41 12.56 3.01
CA HIS A 43 20.22 13.29 2.03
C HIS A 43 20.47 14.75 2.45
N ALA A 44 19.44 15.44 2.94
CA ALA A 44 19.57 16.79 3.48
C ALA A 44 20.44 16.87 4.76
N ALA A 45 20.63 15.75 5.45
CA ALA A 45 21.55 15.63 6.58
C ALA A 45 22.97 15.20 6.16
N GLY A 46 23.25 15.09 4.85
CA GLY A 46 24.53 14.67 4.32
C GLY A 46 24.71 13.15 4.24
N ASP A 47 23.69 12.36 4.56
CA ASP A 47 23.73 10.90 4.38
C ASP A 47 23.35 10.55 2.93
N ASP A 48 24.35 10.25 2.13
CA ASP A 48 24.22 9.95 0.71
C ASP A 48 24.43 8.46 0.39
N ARG A 49 24.44 7.57 1.40
CA ARG A 49 24.66 6.12 1.26
C ARG A 49 23.61 5.41 0.41
N LEU A 50 22.49 6.06 0.13
CA LEU A 50 21.47 5.59 -0.80
C LEU A 50 21.41 6.49 -2.03
N VAL A 51 21.32 5.86 -3.21
CA VAL A 51 21.06 6.51 -4.49
C VAL A 51 19.62 6.20 -4.89
N ALA A 52 18.78 7.23 -4.98
CA ALA A 52 17.39 7.07 -5.37
C ALA A 52 17.23 6.98 -6.88
N LEU A 53 16.43 6.02 -7.33
CA LEU A 53 15.93 5.96 -8.70
C LEU A 53 14.59 6.71 -8.77
N PRO A 54 14.27 7.41 -9.87
CA PRO A 54 13.00 8.11 -10.07
C PRO A 54 11.83 7.14 -10.35
N THR A 55 11.80 5.99 -9.67
CA THR A 55 10.75 4.98 -9.76
C THR A 55 9.97 4.91 -8.45
N PHE A 56 8.73 5.39 -8.47
CA PHE A 56 7.83 5.32 -7.32
C PHE A 56 7.03 4.02 -7.30
N VAL A 57 7.37 3.13 -6.39
CA VAL A 57 6.65 1.86 -6.17
C VAL A 57 5.35 2.05 -5.40
N LYS A 58 5.24 3.13 -4.62
CA LYS A 58 4.03 3.49 -3.88
C LYS A 58 3.68 4.94 -4.12
N ARG A 59 2.47 5.19 -4.65
CA ARG A 59 1.90 6.52 -4.88
C ARG A 59 0.47 6.54 -4.37
N GLY A 60 0.01 7.69 -3.90
CA GLY A 60 -1.39 7.83 -3.52
C GLY A 60 -1.72 9.19 -2.92
N PHE A 61 -2.93 9.65 -3.21
CA PHE A 61 -3.50 10.82 -2.59
C PHE A 61 -3.69 10.64 -1.08
N ARG A 62 -3.69 11.76 -0.36
CA ARG A 62 -3.76 11.82 1.11
C ARG A 62 -5.00 12.50 1.67
N HIS A 63 -5.89 12.96 0.80
CA HIS A 63 -7.19 13.54 1.16
C HIS A 63 -8.02 12.62 2.05
N ARG A 64 -8.04 11.31 1.77
CA ARG A 64 -8.73 10.30 2.58
C ARG A 64 -8.02 9.92 3.89
N CYS A 65 -6.78 10.36 4.10
CA CYS A 65 -5.94 9.89 5.22
C CYS A 65 -6.15 10.70 6.51
N VAL A 66 -7.14 11.59 6.54
CA VAL A 66 -7.55 12.32 7.74
C VAL A 66 -8.88 11.76 8.22
N LEU A 67 -8.89 11.22 9.42
CA LEU A 67 -10.09 10.72 10.06
C LEU A 67 -10.49 11.62 11.21
N VAL A 68 -11.79 11.81 11.36
CA VAL A 68 -12.42 12.51 12.48
C VAL A 68 -13.51 11.62 13.07
N ARG A 69 -14.01 11.97 14.26
CA ARG A 69 -15.15 11.30 14.86
C ARG A 69 -16.40 11.48 13.97
N ALA A 70 -17.27 10.47 13.92
CA ALA A 70 -18.45 10.47 13.04
C ALA A 70 -19.34 11.71 13.25
N ASP A 71 -19.54 12.11 14.50
CA ASP A 71 -20.31 13.27 14.95
C ASP A 71 -19.47 14.57 15.06
N SER A 72 -18.22 14.56 14.60
CA SER A 72 -17.40 15.78 14.52
C SER A 72 -18.05 16.80 13.56
N PRO A 73 -18.00 18.11 13.87
CA PRO A 73 -18.46 19.14 12.95
C PRO A 73 -17.47 19.40 11.80
N LEU A 74 -16.21 18.93 11.89
CA LEU A 74 -15.14 19.27 10.95
C LEU A 74 -15.33 18.61 9.57
N ARG A 75 -15.25 19.39 8.49
CA ARG A 75 -15.48 18.95 7.10
C ARG A 75 -14.39 19.35 6.11
N SER A 76 -13.42 20.16 6.51
CA SER A 76 -12.43 20.74 5.61
C SER A 76 -11.08 20.95 6.31
N PHE A 77 -10.02 21.11 5.52
CA PHE A 77 -8.66 21.23 6.05
C PHE A 77 -8.42 22.53 6.81
N ASP A 78 -9.01 23.64 6.36
CA ASP A 78 -8.93 24.96 7.01
C ASP A 78 -9.45 24.95 8.46
N GLN A 79 -10.41 24.07 8.75
CA GLN A 79 -10.99 23.89 10.08
C GLN A 79 -10.06 23.12 11.05
N LEU A 80 -8.89 22.67 10.60
CA LEU A 80 -7.89 22.03 11.46
C LEU A 80 -6.94 23.04 12.14
N ALA A 81 -7.17 24.34 11.98
CA ALA A 81 -6.43 25.35 12.71
C ALA A 81 -6.57 25.13 14.23
N CYS A 82 -5.44 25.11 14.94
CA CYS A 82 -5.39 24.88 16.39
C CYS A 82 -5.98 23.55 16.88
N ALA A 83 -6.13 22.56 15.98
CA ALA A 83 -6.63 21.24 16.34
C ALA A 83 -5.59 20.41 17.11
N ARG A 84 -6.07 19.39 17.82
CA ARG A 84 -5.26 18.30 18.39
C ARG A 84 -5.29 17.11 17.44
N ILE A 85 -4.15 16.78 16.85
CA ILE A 85 -4.04 15.77 15.79
C ILE A 85 -2.95 14.76 16.10
N ASP A 86 -3.35 13.49 16.19
CA ASP A 86 -2.38 12.41 16.31
C ASP A 86 -2.06 11.78 14.96
N LEU A 87 -0.83 11.33 14.78
CA LEU A 87 -0.39 10.72 13.53
C LEU A 87 0.47 9.49 13.76
N THR A 88 0.40 8.56 12.80
CA THR A 88 1.10 7.27 12.96
C THR A 88 2.61 7.36 12.89
N GLY A 89 3.21 8.51 12.54
CA GLY A 89 4.66 8.63 12.39
C GLY A 89 5.06 9.97 11.76
N TRP A 90 5.96 10.69 12.44
CA TRP A 90 6.35 12.05 12.03
C TRP A 90 7.07 12.12 10.68
N PRO A 91 8.08 11.28 10.39
CA PRO A 91 8.79 11.34 9.11
C PRO A 91 8.10 10.51 8.01
N ASP A 92 6.93 9.91 8.27
CA ASP A 92 6.25 9.10 7.28
C ASP A 92 5.85 9.94 6.06
N SER A 93 6.19 9.45 4.86
CA SER A 93 5.89 10.16 3.61
C SER A 93 4.39 10.43 3.46
N GLY A 94 3.55 9.49 3.90
CA GLY A 94 2.10 9.68 3.91
C GLY A 94 1.66 10.87 4.74
N ASN A 95 2.11 10.94 6.00
CA ASN A 95 1.76 12.03 6.91
C ASN A 95 2.39 13.36 6.49
N THR A 96 3.57 13.34 5.90
CA THR A 96 4.22 14.53 5.33
C THR A 96 3.37 15.14 4.22
N TRP A 97 2.88 14.32 3.28
CA TRP A 97 1.96 14.79 2.24
C TRP A 97 0.61 15.23 2.79
N THR A 98 0.07 14.56 3.83
CA THR A 98 -1.16 15.00 4.49
C THR A 98 -0.98 16.38 5.13
N ARG A 99 0.12 16.62 5.84
CA ARG A 99 0.45 17.94 6.40
C ARG A 99 0.63 18.99 5.31
N ALA A 100 1.19 18.63 4.16
CA ALA A 100 1.27 19.54 3.01
C ALA A 100 -0.12 19.94 2.50
N LEU A 101 -1.11 19.04 2.50
CA LEU A 101 -2.50 19.36 2.16
C LEU A 101 -3.15 20.29 3.20
N ILE A 102 -2.92 20.04 4.49
CA ILE A 102 -3.42 20.89 5.58
C ILE A 102 -2.87 22.31 5.43
N ARG A 103 -1.56 22.43 5.18
CA ARG A 103 -0.91 23.73 4.90
C ARG A 103 -1.45 24.40 3.64
N ALA A 104 -1.68 23.64 2.57
CA ALA A 104 -2.29 24.18 1.35
C ALA A 104 -3.74 24.66 1.57
N GLY A 105 -4.43 24.13 2.57
CA GLY A 105 -5.73 24.62 3.05
C GLY A 105 -5.65 25.91 3.88
N GLY A 106 -4.46 26.51 4.03
CA GLY A 106 -4.27 27.77 4.75
C GLY A 106 -4.00 27.63 6.26
N VAL A 107 -3.83 26.41 6.77
CA VAL A 107 -3.56 26.19 8.19
C VAL A 107 -2.07 26.28 8.50
N ASP A 108 -1.72 27.04 9.53
CA ASP A 108 -0.39 26.98 10.12
C ASP A 108 -0.22 25.70 10.96
N LEU A 109 0.72 24.86 10.53
CA LEU A 109 1.04 23.60 11.20
C LEU A 109 1.69 23.80 12.57
N SER A 110 2.23 24.98 12.86
CA SER A 110 2.83 25.30 14.17
C SER A 110 1.79 25.49 15.27
N GLY A 111 0.57 25.89 14.89
CA GLY A 111 -0.56 26.05 15.80
C GLY A 111 -1.27 24.74 16.17
N ILE A 112 -0.98 23.64 15.47
CA ILE A 112 -1.57 22.32 15.76
C ILE A 112 -0.75 21.61 16.85
N GLU A 113 -1.43 20.97 17.80
CA GLU A 113 -0.80 20.06 18.75
C GLU A 113 -0.72 18.66 18.12
N TRP A 114 0.50 18.14 17.99
CA TRP A 114 0.75 16.84 17.37
C TRP A 114 1.22 15.80 18.37
N ARG A 115 0.65 14.60 18.31
CA ARG A 115 1.22 13.43 19.00
C ARG A 115 1.48 12.29 18.04
N VAL A 116 2.55 11.55 18.29
CA VAL A 116 2.98 10.42 17.48
C VAL A 116 2.81 9.13 18.27
N GLY A 117 2.10 8.16 17.69
CA GLY A 117 1.87 6.88 18.35
C GLY A 117 1.23 5.82 17.46
N PRO A 118 0.88 4.66 18.03
CA PRO A 118 0.32 3.55 17.29
C PRO A 118 -1.14 3.79 16.89
N LEU A 119 -1.54 3.29 15.72
CA LEU A 119 -2.94 3.43 15.25
C LEU A 119 -3.94 2.74 16.18
N ALA A 120 -3.58 1.55 16.66
CA ALA A 120 -4.39 0.72 17.56
C ALA A 120 -3.52 0.22 18.73
N ALA A 121 -4.15 -0.02 19.88
CA ALA A 121 -3.45 -0.50 21.07
C ALA A 121 -2.74 -1.83 20.81
N GLY A 122 -1.50 -1.97 21.28
CA GLY A 122 -0.66 -3.15 21.08
C GLY A 122 -0.04 -3.28 19.68
N ALA A 123 -0.34 -2.37 18.75
CA ALA A 123 0.44 -2.29 17.52
C ALA A 123 1.85 -1.77 17.84
N VAL A 124 2.86 -2.60 17.57
CA VAL A 124 4.27 -2.20 17.73
C VAL A 124 4.54 -1.06 16.75
N GLY A 125 4.86 0.12 17.29
CA GLY A 125 5.06 1.35 16.52
C GLY A 125 6.02 2.32 17.16
N THR A 126 6.92 1.82 18.02
CA THR A 126 7.87 2.59 18.82
C THR A 126 8.96 3.28 18.00
N GLU A 127 9.21 2.89 16.74
CA GLU A 127 10.24 3.51 15.88
C GLU A 127 9.68 4.47 14.82
N ARG A 128 8.73 5.33 15.20
CA ARG A 128 8.12 6.29 14.27
C ARG A 128 8.31 7.75 14.66
N LEU A 129 9.04 7.98 15.75
CA LEU A 129 9.69 9.25 16.04
C LEU A 129 10.98 9.28 15.21
N SER A 130 11.26 10.38 14.52
CA SER A 130 12.55 10.52 13.86
C SER A 130 13.66 10.53 14.90
N ASN A 131 14.84 10.02 14.55
CA ASN A 131 16.09 10.29 15.27
C ASN A 131 16.51 11.78 15.22
N ARG A 132 15.72 12.61 14.52
CA ARG A 132 15.89 14.06 14.41
C ARG A 132 15.06 14.79 15.46
N PRO A 133 15.50 15.99 15.88
CA PRO A 133 14.71 16.86 16.75
C PRO A 133 13.32 17.08 16.15
N LEU A 134 12.30 16.81 16.95
CA LEU A 134 10.92 17.11 16.58
C LEU A 134 10.64 18.59 16.84
N PRO A 135 9.71 19.21 16.08
CA PRO A 135 9.22 20.54 16.42
C PRO A 135 8.62 20.59 17.84
N PRO A 136 8.62 21.75 18.51
CA PRO A 136 8.21 21.88 19.91
C PRO A 136 6.73 21.50 20.16
N ASN A 137 5.89 21.58 19.12
CA ASN A 137 4.48 21.21 19.16
C ASN A 137 4.23 19.73 18.81
N VAL A 138 5.27 18.89 18.85
CA VAL A 138 5.20 17.46 18.52
C VAL A 138 5.72 16.64 19.69
N SER A 139 4.87 15.76 20.22
CA SER A 139 5.21 14.87 21.32
C SER A 139 4.93 13.40 20.99
N ALA A 140 5.44 12.50 21.82
CA ALA A 140 5.09 11.08 21.76
C ALA A 140 3.83 10.81 22.59
N MET A 141 2.97 9.89 22.12
CA MET A 141 1.86 9.39 22.93
C MET A 141 2.36 8.54 24.10
N ALA A 142 1.59 8.49 25.18
CA ALA A 142 1.95 7.68 26.33
C ALA A 142 1.79 6.18 26.04
N GLU A 143 2.49 5.35 26.81
CA GLU A 143 2.40 3.90 26.68
C GLU A 143 0.96 3.41 26.91
N GLY A 144 0.48 2.52 26.04
CA GLY A 144 -0.88 2.00 26.08
C GLY A 144 -1.94 2.87 25.40
N GLU A 145 -1.62 4.10 25.00
CA GLU A 145 -2.51 4.94 24.19
C GLU A 145 -2.52 4.51 22.71
N SER A 146 -3.55 4.90 21.96
CA SER A 146 -3.60 4.70 20.51
C SER A 146 -4.51 5.71 19.82
N LEU A 147 -4.15 6.11 18.61
CA LEU A 147 -4.87 7.13 17.81
C LEU A 147 -6.38 6.87 17.76
N ALA A 148 -6.78 5.64 17.41
CA ALA A 148 -8.19 5.28 17.25
C ALA A 148 -8.96 5.38 18.58
N ARG A 149 -8.36 4.95 19.69
CA ARG A 149 -8.98 5.03 21.03
C ARG A 149 -9.14 6.47 21.49
N GLU A 150 -8.11 7.28 21.30
CA GLU A 150 -8.09 8.69 21.70
C GLU A 150 -9.11 9.52 20.90
N LEU A 151 -9.18 9.30 19.58
CA LEU A 151 -10.17 9.93 18.71
C LEU A 151 -11.60 9.51 19.07
N ALA A 152 -11.83 8.21 19.29
CA ALA A 152 -13.16 7.73 19.66
C ALA A 152 -13.63 8.26 21.02
N ALA A 153 -12.69 8.55 21.94
CA ALA A 153 -12.97 9.14 23.23
C ALA A 153 -13.15 10.67 23.18
N GLY A 154 -13.01 11.31 22.02
CA GLY A 154 -13.14 12.77 21.88
C GLY A 154 -11.97 13.57 22.47
N ARG A 155 -10.84 12.90 22.76
CA ARG A 155 -9.62 13.56 23.27
C ARG A 155 -8.81 14.24 22.17
N LEU A 156 -9.16 13.98 20.91
CA LEU A 156 -8.53 14.53 19.70
C LEU A 156 -9.60 14.95 18.71
N ASP A 157 -9.21 15.85 17.82
CA ASP A 157 -10.12 16.39 16.80
C ASP A 157 -9.99 15.60 15.48
N ALA A 158 -8.77 15.14 15.16
CA ALA A 158 -8.49 14.29 14.00
C ALA A 158 -7.31 13.34 14.22
N ILE A 159 -7.18 12.35 13.35
CA ILE A 159 -5.96 11.53 13.22
C ILE A 159 -5.49 11.44 11.77
N LEU A 160 -4.18 11.34 11.58
CA LEU A 160 -3.55 11.09 10.28
C LEU A 160 -3.08 9.64 10.19
N THR A 161 -3.68 8.87 9.27
CA THR A 161 -3.31 7.47 9.06
C THR A 161 -3.34 7.06 7.59
N SER A 162 -2.33 6.29 7.18
CA SER A 162 -2.27 5.71 5.83
C SER A 162 -3.21 4.52 5.64
N PHE A 163 -3.53 3.82 6.73
CA PHE A 163 -4.40 2.65 6.74
C PHE A 163 -5.53 2.88 7.72
N MET A 164 -6.76 2.62 7.28
CA MET A 164 -7.92 2.82 8.14
C MET A 164 -7.91 1.76 9.26
N PRO A 165 -8.28 2.12 10.51
CA PRO A 165 -8.43 1.12 11.57
C PRO A 165 -9.51 0.10 11.18
N PRO A 166 -9.47 -1.16 11.65
CA PRO A 166 -10.49 -2.17 11.30
C PRO A 166 -11.93 -1.72 11.56
N GLU A 167 -12.16 -0.99 12.65
CA GLU A 167 -13.45 -0.37 13.02
C GLU A 167 -13.97 0.64 11.98
N PHE A 168 -13.11 1.16 11.09
CA PHE A 168 -13.54 2.05 10.01
C PHE A 168 -14.49 1.34 9.02
N PHE A 169 -14.37 0.02 8.89
CA PHE A 169 -15.12 -0.75 7.89
C PHE A 169 -16.41 -1.37 8.43
N THR A 170 -16.80 -1.06 9.66
CA THR A 170 -18.04 -1.56 10.28
C THR A 170 -19.17 -0.54 10.16
N PRO A 171 -20.44 -0.96 10.07
CA PRO A 171 -21.59 -0.03 10.07
C PRO A 171 -21.62 0.88 11.31
N GLU A 172 -21.11 0.40 12.44
CA GLU A 172 -21.04 1.12 13.72
C GLU A 172 -19.78 1.98 13.86
N SER A 173 -19.11 2.29 12.74
CA SER A 173 -17.85 3.05 12.79
C SER A 173 -18.05 4.40 13.47
N ARG A 174 -17.22 4.65 14.49
CA ARG A 174 -17.14 5.95 15.15
C ARG A 174 -16.32 6.97 14.37
N PHE A 175 -15.85 6.61 13.18
CA PHE A 175 -14.94 7.41 12.38
C PHE A 175 -15.51 7.69 10.99
N ARG A 176 -15.11 8.82 10.42
CA ARG A 176 -15.32 9.14 9.01
C ARG A 176 -14.12 9.90 8.47
N HIS A 177 -14.00 9.96 7.15
CA HIS A 177 -13.06 10.90 6.53
C HIS A 177 -13.42 12.34 6.90
N LEU A 178 -12.40 13.19 7.05
CA LEU A 178 -12.59 14.64 7.26
C LEU A 178 -13.40 15.24 6.11
N LEU A 179 -12.97 14.97 4.88
CA LEU A 179 -13.63 15.43 3.66
C LEU A 179 -14.73 14.45 3.27
N ASP A 180 -15.97 14.94 3.18
CA ASP A 180 -17.12 14.11 2.80
C ASP A 180 -16.96 13.55 1.37
N ASP A 181 -16.53 14.38 0.41
CA ASP A 181 -16.19 13.97 -0.98
C ASP A 181 -14.67 14.10 -1.22
N HIS A 182 -13.89 13.26 -0.52
CA HIS A 182 -12.46 13.16 -0.80
C HIS A 182 -12.14 12.80 -2.27
N PRO A 183 -12.93 11.98 -3.01
CA PRO A 183 -12.66 11.74 -4.43
C PRO A 183 -12.70 13.02 -5.28
N ALA A 184 -13.62 13.96 -5.01
CA ALA A 184 -13.64 15.26 -5.68
C ALA A 184 -12.40 16.09 -5.34
N ALA A 185 -12.01 16.13 -4.07
CA ALA A 185 -10.78 16.82 -3.66
C ALA A 185 -9.53 16.23 -4.33
N GLU A 186 -9.44 14.90 -4.44
CA GLU A 186 -8.36 14.21 -5.15
C GLU A 186 -8.32 14.55 -6.65
N ARG A 187 -9.48 14.63 -7.32
CA ARG A 187 -9.58 15.07 -8.72
C ARG A 187 -9.16 16.54 -8.89
N ALA A 188 -9.60 17.42 -8.00
CA ALA A 188 -9.24 18.84 -8.01
C ALA A 188 -7.73 19.02 -7.82
N TYR A 189 -7.14 18.30 -6.88
CA TYR A 189 -5.69 18.28 -6.67
C TYR A 189 -4.93 17.82 -7.92
N TRP A 190 -5.38 16.75 -8.56
CA TRP A 190 -4.75 16.28 -9.81
C TRP A 190 -4.89 17.30 -10.93
N ALA A 191 -6.05 17.93 -11.09
CA ALA A 191 -6.27 18.97 -12.10
C ALA A 191 -5.36 20.18 -11.89
N ALA A 192 -5.12 20.58 -10.64
CA ALA A 192 -4.27 21.72 -10.30
C ALA A 192 -2.77 21.42 -10.40
N THR A 193 -2.34 20.20 -10.08
CA THR A 193 -0.91 19.89 -9.88
C THR A 193 -0.32 18.93 -10.92
N GLY A 194 -1.15 18.13 -11.59
CA GLY A 194 -0.71 17.10 -12.53
C GLY A 194 0.11 15.96 -11.92
N PHE A 195 0.20 15.84 -10.59
CA PHE A 195 0.97 14.78 -9.94
C PHE A 195 0.19 14.02 -8.86
N VAL A 196 0.56 12.74 -8.67
CA VAL A 196 0.08 11.92 -7.54
C VAL A 196 1.25 11.74 -6.59
N PRO A 197 1.12 12.08 -5.29
CA PRO A 197 2.22 12.05 -4.35
C PRO A 197 2.98 10.71 -4.33
N GLY A 198 4.30 10.80 -4.51
CA GLY A 198 5.25 9.71 -4.32
C GLY A 198 5.44 9.40 -2.85
N ILE A 199 5.33 8.12 -2.47
CA ILE A 199 5.38 7.70 -1.07
C ILE A 199 6.67 6.94 -0.86
N HIS A 200 6.86 5.83 -1.58
CA HIS A 200 8.10 5.08 -1.56
C HIS A 200 8.67 5.00 -2.98
N LEU A 201 9.99 5.05 -3.06
CA LEU A 201 10.79 4.95 -4.28
C LEU A 201 11.78 3.79 -4.15
N VAL A 202 12.42 3.40 -5.26
CA VAL A 202 13.51 2.41 -5.25
C VAL A 202 14.83 3.13 -4.99
N THR A 203 15.59 2.70 -3.99
CA THR A 203 16.98 3.12 -3.77
C THR A 203 17.94 1.97 -3.99
N LEU A 204 19.16 2.28 -4.40
CA LEU A 204 20.30 1.38 -4.38
C LEU A 204 21.30 1.87 -3.32
N LYS A 205 22.07 0.97 -2.72
CA LYS A 205 23.20 1.37 -1.88
C LYS A 205 24.29 1.98 -2.76
N ARG A 206 24.96 3.01 -2.23
CA ARG A 206 25.97 3.78 -2.97
C ARG A 206 27.15 2.93 -3.40
N ASP A 207 27.65 2.07 -2.53
CA ASP A 207 28.75 1.13 -2.80
C ASP A 207 28.46 0.24 -4.01
N VAL A 208 27.23 -0.28 -4.12
CA VAL A 208 26.79 -1.06 -5.28
C VAL A 208 26.81 -0.22 -6.56
N VAL A 209 26.35 1.03 -6.49
CA VAL A 209 26.36 1.94 -7.65
C VAL A 209 27.78 2.34 -8.06
N GLU A 210 28.70 2.45 -7.11
CA GLU A 210 30.11 2.75 -7.40
C GLU A 210 30.82 1.57 -8.07
N VAL A 211 30.48 0.33 -7.69
CA VAL A 211 30.97 -0.88 -8.35
C VAL A 211 30.31 -1.10 -9.72
N HIS A 212 29.03 -0.76 -9.85
CA HIS A 212 28.22 -0.97 -11.06
C HIS A 212 27.53 0.34 -11.50
N PRO A 213 28.25 1.31 -12.08
CA PRO A 213 27.71 2.63 -12.42
C PRO A 213 26.59 2.59 -13.48
N GLU A 214 26.51 1.53 -14.28
CA GLU A 214 25.46 1.27 -15.26
C GLU A 214 24.15 0.76 -14.63
N LEU A 215 24.22 0.15 -13.44
CA LEU A 215 23.08 -0.50 -12.79
C LEU A 215 21.87 0.43 -12.61
N PRO A 216 22.00 1.69 -12.13
CA PRO A 216 20.87 2.60 -11.99
C PRO A 216 20.07 2.79 -13.28
N ALA A 217 20.77 3.02 -14.40
CA ALA A 217 20.14 3.28 -15.69
C ALA A 217 19.43 2.03 -16.24
N VAL A 218 20.12 0.88 -16.16
CA VAL A 218 19.60 -0.39 -16.68
C VAL A 218 18.44 -0.92 -15.82
N LEU A 219 18.52 -0.76 -14.50
CA LEU A 219 17.43 -1.10 -13.57
C LEU A 219 16.21 -0.18 -13.77
N LEU A 220 16.41 1.13 -13.93
CA LEU A 220 15.33 2.08 -14.22
C LEU A 220 14.61 1.70 -15.52
N ALA A 221 15.35 1.40 -16.59
CA ALA A 221 14.77 0.95 -17.84
C ALA A 221 13.96 -0.35 -17.69
N GLY A 222 14.48 -1.31 -16.92
CA GLY A 222 13.78 -2.55 -16.58
C GLY A 222 12.50 -2.32 -15.77
N LEU A 223 12.53 -1.43 -14.78
CA LEU A 223 11.37 -1.04 -13.97
C LEU A 223 10.28 -0.37 -14.83
N GLU A 224 10.64 0.56 -15.70
CA GLU A 224 9.69 1.21 -16.62
C GLU A 224 9.12 0.23 -17.66
N ALA A 225 9.94 -0.70 -18.18
CA ALA A 225 9.44 -1.78 -19.03
C ALA A 225 8.46 -2.69 -18.27
N SER A 226 8.75 -3.04 -17.02
CA SER A 226 7.85 -3.83 -16.16
C SER A 226 6.53 -3.12 -15.89
N LYS A 227 6.58 -1.82 -15.60
CA LYS A 227 5.40 -0.97 -15.41
C LYS A 227 4.55 -0.87 -16.67
N ARG A 228 5.16 -0.65 -17.85
CA ARG A 228 4.44 -0.66 -19.14
C ARG A 228 3.78 -2.00 -19.41
N HIS A 229 4.48 -3.11 -19.17
CA HIS A 229 3.93 -4.45 -19.31
C HIS A 229 2.71 -4.67 -18.39
N TRP A 230 2.81 -4.28 -17.13
CA TRP A 230 1.69 -4.38 -16.19
C TRP A 230 0.51 -3.49 -16.58
N LEU A 231 0.75 -2.26 -17.03
CA LEU A 231 -0.32 -1.35 -17.50
C LEU A 231 -1.04 -1.93 -18.74
N GLY A 232 -0.29 -2.49 -19.69
CA GLY A 232 -0.86 -3.18 -20.85
C GLY A 232 -1.78 -4.33 -20.42
N ARG A 233 -1.32 -5.18 -19.50
CA ARG A 233 -2.14 -6.28 -18.96
C ARG A 233 -3.35 -5.78 -18.16
N ARG A 234 -3.18 -4.75 -17.34
CA ARG A 234 -4.26 -4.18 -16.54
C ARG A 234 -5.36 -3.59 -17.43
N ARG A 235 -5.02 -2.98 -18.57
CA ARG A 235 -6.01 -2.50 -19.55
C ARG A 235 -6.89 -3.64 -20.08
N LEU A 236 -6.29 -4.79 -20.40
CA LEU A 236 -7.04 -5.98 -20.84
C LEU A 236 -7.98 -6.53 -19.75
N LEU A 237 -7.62 -6.35 -18.48
CA LEU A 237 -8.41 -6.79 -17.33
C LEU A 237 -9.40 -5.74 -16.83
N ALA A 238 -9.37 -4.52 -17.36
CA ALA A 238 -10.20 -3.42 -16.88
C ALA A 238 -11.70 -3.68 -17.12
N ASP A 239 -12.01 -4.35 -18.25
CA ASP A 239 -13.38 -4.70 -18.64
C ASP A 239 -13.84 -6.06 -18.10
N THR A 240 -13.02 -6.73 -17.27
CA THR A 240 -13.45 -7.98 -16.62
C THR A 240 -14.35 -7.61 -15.44
N PRO A 241 -15.68 -7.85 -15.52
CA PRO A 241 -16.55 -7.58 -14.39
C PRO A 241 -16.10 -8.43 -13.21
N ARG A 242 -16.03 -7.84 -12.02
CA ARG A 242 -15.83 -8.61 -10.78
C ARG A 242 -16.94 -9.67 -10.71
N PRO A 243 -16.61 -10.96 -10.55
CA PRO A 243 -17.62 -11.98 -10.29
C PRO A 243 -18.38 -11.58 -9.03
N GLY A 244 -19.67 -11.25 -9.16
CA GLY A 244 -20.55 -10.82 -8.06
C GLY A 244 -21.04 -9.38 -8.12
N CYS A 245 -20.60 -8.55 -9.08
CA CYS A 245 -21.19 -7.23 -9.31
C CYS A 245 -22.17 -7.29 -10.50
N CYS A 246 -23.22 -8.10 -10.36
CA CYS A 246 -24.40 -7.94 -11.19
C CYS A 246 -25.19 -6.77 -10.61
N THR A 247 -25.01 -5.58 -11.18
CA THR A 247 -26.00 -4.50 -11.00
C THR A 247 -27.34 -4.98 -11.53
N PRO A 248 -28.46 -4.88 -10.79
CA PRO A 248 -29.75 -5.21 -11.34
C PRO A 248 -30.07 -4.22 -12.46
N SER A 249 -30.15 -4.73 -13.70
CA SER A 249 -30.63 -3.96 -14.84
C SER A 249 -32.06 -3.49 -14.56
N PRO A 250 -32.41 -2.22 -14.83
CA PRO A 250 -33.78 -1.76 -14.64
C PRO A 250 -34.69 -2.49 -15.63
N SER A 251 -35.68 -3.21 -15.08
CA SER A 251 -36.71 -3.92 -15.83
C SER A 251 -37.40 -3.00 -16.83
N ARG A 252 -37.24 -3.29 -18.13
CA ARG A 252 -38.09 -2.71 -19.18
C ARG A 252 -39.46 -3.40 -19.16
N PRO A 253 -40.57 -2.65 -19.31
CA PRO A 253 -41.91 -3.21 -19.22
C PRO A 253 -42.23 -4.07 -20.45
N LYS A 254 -43.04 -5.11 -20.22
CA LYS A 254 -43.56 -6.02 -21.24
C LYS A 254 -44.43 -5.26 -22.24
N SER A 255 -44.12 -5.35 -23.53
CA SER A 255 -45.09 -5.10 -24.59
C SER A 255 -45.04 -6.21 -25.64
N SER A 256 -46.23 -6.55 -26.13
CA SER A 256 -46.62 -7.73 -26.86
C SER A 256 -46.33 -7.72 -28.37
N ALA A 257 -46.25 -8.95 -28.91
CA ALA A 257 -46.72 -9.42 -30.23
C ALA A 257 -45.84 -9.27 -31.50
N ARG A 258 -45.55 -10.47 -32.08
CA ARG A 258 -45.47 -10.91 -33.50
C ARG A 258 -44.54 -10.11 -34.45
N THR A 259 -43.78 -10.67 -35.40
CA THR A 259 -43.96 -11.82 -36.31
C THR A 259 -42.58 -12.18 -36.88
N GLY A 260 -42.36 -13.42 -37.30
CA GLY A 260 -41.03 -13.97 -37.59
C GLY A 260 -40.41 -13.66 -38.95
N CYS A 261 -39.19 -14.16 -39.13
CA CYS A 261 -38.68 -14.60 -40.42
C CYS A 261 -37.57 -15.64 -40.19
N ARG A 262 -37.72 -16.81 -40.83
CA ARG A 262 -36.75 -17.90 -40.87
C ARG A 262 -35.68 -17.59 -41.91
N THR A 263 -34.43 -17.95 -41.66
CA THR A 263 -33.60 -18.56 -42.71
C THR A 263 -32.59 -19.53 -42.10
N THR A 264 -32.77 -20.80 -42.41
CA THR A 264 -31.86 -21.93 -42.23
C THR A 264 -30.90 -21.99 -43.41
N VAL A 265 -29.61 -22.25 -43.17
CA VAL A 265 -28.76 -23.02 -44.09
C VAL A 265 -27.95 -24.03 -43.28
N THR A 266 -28.17 -25.29 -43.64
CA THR A 266 -27.53 -26.51 -43.16
C THR A 266 -26.30 -26.87 -43.99
N GLY A 267 -25.31 -27.53 -43.39
CA GLY A 267 -24.28 -28.28 -44.12
C GLY A 267 -23.29 -28.97 -43.19
N ARG A 268 -23.31 -30.31 -43.14
CA ARG A 268 -22.55 -31.20 -42.26
C ARG A 268 -21.30 -31.80 -42.94
N HIS A 269 -20.47 -32.44 -42.09
CA HIS A 269 -19.54 -33.58 -42.34
C HIS A 269 -18.21 -33.26 -43.07
N ALA A 270 -17.07 -33.93 -42.85
CA ALA A 270 -16.54 -34.84 -41.82
C ALA A 270 -15.04 -35.13 -42.13
N LEU A 271 -14.25 -35.41 -41.09
CA LEU A 271 -13.16 -36.40 -40.92
C LEU A 271 -11.98 -36.57 -41.94
N GLY A 272 -10.79 -36.81 -41.36
CA GLY A 272 -9.65 -37.57 -41.92
C GLY A 272 -8.33 -36.77 -41.93
N SER A 273 -7.32 -36.93 -41.08
CA SER A 273 -6.47 -38.08 -40.67
C SER A 273 -5.04 -38.02 -41.26
N SER A 274 -4.05 -38.06 -40.35
CA SER A 274 -2.70 -38.66 -40.47
C SER A 274 -1.56 -37.97 -41.25
N GLY A 275 -0.33 -38.02 -40.68
CA GLY A 275 0.89 -38.14 -41.49
C GLY A 275 2.16 -37.35 -41.13
N LEU A 276 2.86 -37.74 -40.05
CA LEU A 276 4.31 -38.06 -40.00
C LEU A 276 5.38 -37.16 -40.71
N ARG A 277 6.36 -36.63 -39.93
CA ARG A 277 7.80 -37.06 -39.87
C ARG A 277 8.76 -35.96 -39.34
N ARG A 278 9.72 -36.44 -38.53
CA ARG A 278 10.94 -35.77 -38.02
C ARG A 278 11.94 -35.41 -39.15
N ARG A 279 12.78 -34.39 -38.90
CA ARG A 279 14.24 -34.42 -39.17
C ARG A 279 15.02 -33.57 -38.16
N ASP A 280 16.15 -34.12 -37.74
CA ASP A 280 17.16 -33.60 -36.82
C ASP A 280 18.00 -32.47 -37.43
N ARG A 281 18.54 -31.55 -36.60
CA ARG A 281 19.98 -31.40 -36.28
C ARG A 281 20.37 -30.01 -35.74
N VAL A 282 21.49 -30.08 -35.01
CA VAL A 282 22.50 -29.06 -34.67
C VAL A 282 22.29 -28.33 -33.34
N GLY A 283 23.23 -28.61 -32.43
CA GLY A 283 23.35 -27.99 -31.12
C GLY A 283 23.82 -26.54 -31.19
N SER A 284 23.42 -25.78 -30.19
CA SER A 284 24.03 -24.50 -29.83
C SER A 284 24.39 -24.58 -28.36
N VAL A 285 25.70 -24.53 -28.10
CA VAL A 285 26.26 -24.34 -26.76
C VAL A 285 25.94 -22.91 -26.35
N ASN A 286 24.87 -22.71 -25.57
CA ASN A 286 24.63 -21.43 -24.90
C ASN A 286 25.50 -21.37 -23.65
N GLY A 287 26.70 -20.80 -23.78
CA GLY A 287 27.42 -20.21 -22.66
C GLY A 287 26.63 -18.99 -22.17
N GLY A 288 25.65 -19.22 -21.29
CA GLY A 288 24.96 -18.15 -20.60
C GLY A 288 25.94 -17.48 -19.62
N GLN A 289 26.34 -16.24 -19.90
CA GLN A 289 26.91 -15.37 -18.87
C GLN A 289 25.87 -15.27 -17.75
N ALA A 290 26.21 -15.82 -16.58
CA ALA A 290 25.42 -15.62 -15.37
C ALA A 290 25.48 -14.12 -15.06
N GLY A 291 24.32 -13.44 -15.13
CA GLY A 291 24.23 -12.02 -14.81
C GLY A 291 24.61 -11.76 -13.36
N VAL A 292 25.10 -10.55 -13.08
CA VAL A 292 25.47 -10.15 -11.71
C VAL A 292 24.21 -10.16 -10.83
N PRO A 293 24.17 -10.88 -9.70
CA PRO A 293 23.00 -10.91 -8.83
C PRO A 293 22.80 -9.53 -8.18
N VAL A 294 21.55 -9.06 -8.14
CA VAL A 294 21.15 -7.83 -7.47
C VAL A 294 19.91 -8.11 -6.63
N GLY A 295 20.04 -8.05 -5.31
CA GLY A 295 18.96 -8.24 -4.37
C GLY A 295 18.21 -6.93 -4.08
N LEU A 296 16.92 -6.88 -4.36
CA LEU A 296 16.04 -5.77 -4.02
C LEU A 296 15.00 -6.19 -3.00
N ILE A 297 14.77 -5.35 -1.99
CA ILE A 297 13.64 -5.53 -1.09
C ILE A 297 12.44 -4.66 -1.44
N THR A 298 11.24 -5.22 -1.36
CA THR A 298 9.98 -4.51 -1.58
C THR A 298 8.95 -4.93 -0.54
N THR A 299 7.90 -4.13 -0.37
CA THR A 299 6.76 -4.50 0.47
C THR A 299 5.52 -4.86 -0.32
N HIS A 300 4.71 -5.74 0.26
CA HIS A 300 3.37 -6.00 -0.26
C HIS A 300 2.48 -4.75 -0.13
N SER A 301 2.13 -4.13 -1.26
CA SER A 301 1.03 -3.18 -1.31
C SER A 301 -0.29 -3.95 -1.23
N ALA A 302 -0.92 -3.97 -0.06
CA ALA A 302 -2.29 -4.47 0.10
C ALA A 302 -3.27 -3.60 -0.72
N SER A 303 -3.49 -3.95 -1.98
CA SER A 303 -4.66 -3.49 -2.73
C SER A 303 -5.86 -4.33 -2.29
N GLY A 304 -6.78 -3.73 -1.55
CA GLY A 304 -7.94 -4.39 -0.95
C GLY A 304 -8.85 -5.12 -1.94
N GLY A 305 -9.17 -6.36 -1.58
CA GLY A 305 -10.31 -7.17 -2.02
C GLY A 305 -10.63 -8.17 -0.91
N PRO A 306 -11.91 -8.53 -0.67
CA PRO A 306 -12.29 -9.25 0.55
C PRO A 306 -11.78 -10.69 0.48
N GLY A 307 -10.77 -10.99 1.29
CA GLY A 307 -10.36 -12.36 1.55
C GLY A 307 -11.45 -13.07 2.34
N ARG A 308 -12.13 -14.02 1.69
CA ARG A 308 -13.03 -14.97 2.35
C ARG A 308 -12.21 -15.79 3.35
N HIS A 309 -12.42 -15.56 4.64
CA HIS A 309 -12.08 -16.56 5.66
C HIS A 309 -13.33 -17.37 5.97
N LEU A 310 -13.34 -18.63 5.49
CA LEU A 310 -14.22 -19.67 6.01
C LEU A 310 -13.76 -20.04 7.43
N PRO A 311 -14.68 -20.34 8.37
CA PRO A 311 -14.33 -20.65 9.74
C PRO A 311 -13.78 -22.08 9.85
N HIS A 312 -12.58 -22.24 10.40
CA HIS A 312 -12.11 -23.54 10.83
C HIS A 312 -12.79 -23.95 12.14
N ALA A 313 -13.33 -25.16 12.11
CA ALA A 313 -14.15 -25.78 13.12
C ALA A 313 -13.44 -26.03 14.46
N LEU A 314 -14.29 -26.02 15.48
CA LEU A 314 -14.08 -26.35 16.89
C LEU A 314 -13.19 -27.59 17.13
N GLY A 315 -12.06 -27.38 17.81
CA GLY A 315 -11.25 -28.42 18.46
C GLY A 315 -11.50 -28.42 19.97
N ARG A 316 -11.89 -29.59 20.49
CA ARG A 316 -12.37 -29.88 21.84
C ARG A 316 -11.43 -29.45 22.98
N ARG A 317 -11.99 -28.84 24.04
CA ARG A 317 -11.38 -28.72 25.38
C ARG A 317 -11.44 -30.07 26.13
N PRO A 318 -10.39 -30.48 26.85
CA PRO A 318 -10.53 -31.49 27.89
C PRO A 318 -11.00 -30.87 29.20
N ARG A 319 -12.01 -31.50 29.81
CA ARG A 319 -12.52 -31.24 31.16
C ARG A 319 -11.40 -31.50 32.19
N ARG A 320 -11.19 -30.57 33.12
CA ARG A 320 -10.65 -30.88 34.46
C ARG A 320 -11.58 -30.29 35.51
N THR A 321 -11.95 -31.15 36.43
CA THR A 321 -12.96 -30.99 37.49
C THR A 321 -12.45 -30.12 38.63
N ARG A 322 -13.35 -29.33 39.21
CA ARG A 322 -13.18 -28.62 40.49
C ARG A 322 -13.04 -29.63 41.65
N ARG A 323 -12.20 -29.30 42.63
CA ARG A 323 -12.53 -29.45 44.06
C ARG A 323 -11.87 -28.33 44.87
N LYS A 324 -12.68 -27.63 45.64
CA LYS A 324 -12.30 -26.70 46.71
C LYS A 324 -12.02 -27.51 47.98
N GLY A 325 -11.04 -27.05 48.77
CA GLY A 325 -10.83 -27.42 50.17
C GLY A 325 -9.70 -26.57 50.74
N SER A 326 -10.03 -25.65 51.65
CA SER A 326 -9.08 -24.82 52.42
C SER A 326 -8.70 -25.52 53.75
N PRO A 327 -7.95 -24.87 54.67
CA PRO A 327 -6.52 -25.05 54.99
C PRO A 327 -6.30 -25.84 56.32
N PRO A 328 -5.08 -25.92 56.88
CA PRO A 328 -4.64 -24.91 57.86
C PRO A 328 -3.12 -24.58 57.87
N ALA A 329 -2.79 -23.58 58.69
CA ALA A 329 -1.46 -23.12 59.09
C ALA A 329 -0.69 -24.14 59.95
N HIS A 330 0.65 -24.02 60.01
CA HIS A 330 1.46 -23.88 61.22
C HIS A 330 2.97 -24.04 60.93
N SER A 331 3.75 -23.18 61.61
CA SER A 331 5.22 -23.17 61.81
C SER A 331 6.06 -22.50 60.73
#